data_AF-A0A4Q4CGR7-F1
#
_entry.id   AF-A0A4Q4CGR7-F1
#
_cell.length_a   1.000
_cell.length_b   1.000
_cell.length_c   1.000
_cell.angle_alpha   90.00
_cell.angle_beta   90.00
_cell.angle_gamma   90.00
#
_symmetry.space_group_name_H-M   'P 1'
#
loop_
_entity.id
_entity.type
_entity.pdbx_description
1 polymer ?
#
loop_
_entity_poly.entity_id
_entity_poly.type
_entity_poly.pdbx_seq_one_letter_code
_entity_poly.pdbx_strand_id
1 'polypeptide(L)'
;MRLLKTVHGWLGVIVLPWVILIGLTGLFLNHESLVLRWLDGSGYDEAQFDEWPGARAVTADAARVLAEGAMPGATFTLDPDTSYHGRAAAIFDTVEAQVIVALKTGHYWVKTDFRRVTHAPDGSVLENRTYWGAIFKRLHVRGWLTGTFGTWAADITAAAMVVFGLTGIVLFLLPRLRRRQNRRRMRQAG
;
A
#
# COMPACT_ATOMS: atom_id res chain seq x y z
N MET A 1 -5.46 -6.58 41.84
CA MET A 1 -5.74 -7.60 40.77
C MET A 1 -6.94 -7.28 39.89
N ARG A 2 -8.12 -6.94 40.43
CA ARG A 2 -9.33 -6.67 39.61
C ARG A 2 -9.13 -5.50 38.65
N LEU A 3 -8.69 -4.34 39.15
CA LEU A 3 -8.42 -3.15 38.33
C LEU A 3 -7.45 -3.44 37.17
N LEU A 4 -6.33 -4.12 37.43
CA LEU A 4 -5.35 -4.50 36.42
C LEU A 4 -5.96 -5.35 35.29
N LYS A 5 -6.82 -6.31 35.64
CA LYS A 5 -7.52 -7.15 34.64
C LYS A 5 -8.51 -6.33 33.82
N THR A 6 -9.27 -5.44 34.46
CA THR A 6 -10.24 -4.57 33.79
C THR A 6 -9.53 -3.62 32.81
N VAL A 7 -8.48 -2.94 33.26
CA VAL A 7 -7.67 -2.04 32.42
C VAL A 7 -7.03 -2.79 31.26
N HIS A 8 -6.42 -3.95 31.52
CA HIS A 8 -5.84 -4.79 30.45
C HIS A 8 -6.89 -5.24 29.43
N GLY A 9 -8.08 -5.62 29.89
CA GLY A 9 -9.19 -6.02 29.01
C GLY A 9 -9.64 -4.89 28.09
N TRP A 10 -9.85 -3.68 28.63
CA TRP A 10 -10.23 -2.51 27.83
C TRP A 10 -9.13 -2.03 26.89
N LEU A 11 -7.87 -2.05 27.35
CA LEU A 11 -6.73 -1.80 26.47
C LEU A 11 -6.71 -2.81 25.32
N GLY A 12 -6.98 -4.08 25.58
CA GLY A 12 -7.10 -5.10 24.55
C GLY A 12 -8.16 -4.75 23.51
N VAL A 13 -9.35 -4.33 23.91
CA VAL A 13 -10.44 -3.92 22.98
C VAL A 13 -10.01 -2.73 22.12
N ILE A 14 -9.31 -1.76 22.68
CA ILE A 14 -8.88 -0.54 21.97
C ILE A 14 -7.70 -0.82 21.04
N VAL A 15 -6.73 -1.60 21.49
CA VAL A 15 -5.46 -1.85 20.79
C VAL A 15 -5.62 -2.94 19.72
N LEU A 16 -6.51 -3.91 19.91
CA LEU A 16 -6.64 -5.06 19.01
C LEU A 16 -6.95 -4.68 17.56
N PRO A 17 -7.87 -3.74 17.25
CA PRO A 17 -8.09 -3.30 15.87
C PRO A 17 -6.82 -2.77 15.21
N TRP A 18 -6.01 -2.00 15.94
CA TRP A 18 -4.74 -1.47 15.44
C TRP A 18 -3.71 -2.56 15.22
N VAL A 19 -3.60 -3.52 16.15
CA VAL A 19 -2.70 -4.68 16.00
C VAL A 19 -3.11 -5.52 14.79
N ILE A 20 -4.41 -5.72 14.57
CA ILE A 20 -4.91 -6.42 13.39
C ILE A 20 -4.55 -5.64 12.12
N LEU A 21 -4.81 -4.34 12.05
CA LEU A 21 -4.50 -3.53 10.87
C LEU A 21 -3.00 -3.50 10.54
N ILE A 22 -2.16 -3.24 11.55
CA ILE A 22 -0.69 -3.21 11.40
C ILE A 22 -0.17 -4.62 11.07
N GLY A 23 -0.70 -5.65 11.73
CA GLY A 23 -0.35 -7.04 11.46
C GLY A 23 -0.71 -7.48 10.05
N LEU A 24 -1.90 -7.12 9.56
CA LEU A 24 -2.35 -7.43 8.20
C LEU A 24 -1.54 -6.67 7.14
N THR A 25 -1.27 -5.38 7.37
CA THR A 25 -0.42 -4.60 6.45
C THR A 25 1.03 -5.07 6.46
N GLY A 26 1.58 -5.45 7.62
CA GLY A 26 2.92 -6.04 7.73
C GLY A 26 3.01 -7.42 7.08
N LEU A 27 1.99 -8.27 7.28
CA LEU A 27 1.90 -9.58 6.62
C LEU A 27 1.83 -9.40 5.10
N PHE A 28 1.03 -8.45 4.61
CA PHE A 28 0.96 -8.10 3.21
C PHE A 28 2.34 -7.68 2.69
N LEU A 29 3.04 -6.75 3.35
CA LEU A 29 4.34 -6.27 2.87
C LEU A 29 5.42 -7.36 2.88
N ASN A 30 5.36 -8.31 3.82
CA ASN A 30 6.32 -9.41 3.89
C ASN A 30 5.99 -10.58 2.94
N HIS A 31 4.72 -10.74 2.56
CA HIS A 31 4.23 -11.78 1.67
C HIS A 31 3.44 -11.18 0.50
N GLU A 32 3.97 -10.10 -0.07
CA GLU A 32 3.27 -9.29 -1.07
C GLU A 32 2.83 -10.13 -2.27
N SER A 33 3.69 -11.06 -2.71
CA SER A 33 3.38 -11.98 -3.81
C SER A 33 2.18 -12.91 -3.54
N LEU A 34 1.92 -13.28 -2.28
CA LEU A 34 0.78 -14.14 -1.94
C LEU A 34 -0.54 -13.39 -2.08
N VAL A 35 -0.57 -12.12 -1.65
CA VAL A 35 -1.78 -11.31 -1.69
C VAL A 35 -1.99 -10.68 -3.08
N LEU A 36 -0.93 -10.20 -3.72
CA LEU A 36 -1.01 -9.64 -5.06
C LEU A 36 -1.43 -10.69 -6.10
N ARG A 37 -1.08 -11.97 -5.94
CA ARG A 37 -1.60 -13.03 -6.83
C ARG A 37 -3.12 -13.12 -6.84
N TRP A 38 -3.79 -12.69 -5.77
CA TRP A 38 -5.24 -12.67 -5.67
C TRP A 38 -5.84 -11.32 -6.10
N LEU A 39 -5.11 -10.22 -5.88
CA LEU A 39 -5.59 -8.85 -6.14
C LEU A 39 -5.22 -8.29 -7.52
N ASP A 40 -4.04 -8.64 -8.04
CA ASP A 40 -3.62 -8.26 -9.38
C ASP A 40 -4.26 -9.24 -10.37
N GLY A 41 -5.14 -8.71 -11.22
CA GLY A 41 -5.63 -9.45 -12.38
C GLY A 41 -4.49 -9.79 -13.34
N SER A 42 -4.76 -10.69 -14.31
CA SER A 42 -3.84 -10.92 -15.42
C SER A 42 -3.59 -9.59 -16.13
N GLY A 43 -2.33 -9.14 -16.11
CA GLY A 43 -1.94 -7.91 -16.80
C GLY A 43 -2.18 -8.01 -18.30
N TYR A 44 -2.36 -6.85 -18.92
CA TYR A 44 -2.50 -6.76 -20.37
C TYR A 44 -1.17 -7.09 -21.04
N ASP A 45 -1.21 -7.91 -22.09
CA ASP A 45 -0.02 -8.25 -22.87
C ASP A 45 0.34 -7.10 -23.80
N GLU A 46 1.29 -6.28 -23.34
CA GLU A 46 1.74 -5.13 -24.09
C GLU A 46 2.39 -5.52 -25.43
N ALA A 47 2.89 -6.74 -25.61
CA ALA A 47 3.48 -7.21 -26.87
C ALA A 47 2.51 -7.06 -28.06
N GLN A 48 1.20 -7.11 -27.80
CA GLN A 48 0.15 -6.94 -28.80
C GLN A 48 0.08 -5.53 -29.41
N PHE A 49 0.71 -4.52 -28.79
CA PHE A 49 0.62 -3.13 -29.29
C PHE A 49 1.25 -2.96 -30.67
N ASP A 50 2.29 -3.74 -30.98
CA ASP A 50 2.97 -3.67 -32.27
C ASP A 50 2.08 -4.24 -33.40
N GLU A 51 1.12 -5.10 -33.07
CA GLU A 51 0.18 -5.73 -34.01
C GLU A 51 -1.21 -5.09 -33.98
N TRP A 52 -1.41 -4.06 -33.13
CA TRP A 52 -2.71 -3.49 -32.88
C TRP A 52 -3.28 -2.78 -34.12
N PRO A 53 -4.55 -3.02 -34.48
CA PRO A 53 -5.21 -2.29 -35.55
C PRO A 53 -5.24 -0.78 -35.25
N GLY A 54 -4.50 0.02 -36.03
CA GLY A 54 -4.36 1.45 -35.82
C GLY A 54 -3.15 1.88 -34.99
N ALA A 55 -2.26 0.95 -34.63
CA ALA A 55 -0.91 1.30 -34.17
C ALA A 55 -0.22 2.17 -35.22
N ARG A 56 0.21 3.36 -34.82
CA ARG A 56 0.92 4.29 -35.70
C ARG A 56 2.03 4.98 -34.95
N ALA A 57 3.15 5.19 -35.64
CA ALA A 57 4.22 5.99 -35.09
C ALA A 57 3.75 7.43 -34.89
N VAL A 58 4.10 8.02 -33.75
CA VAL A 58 3.79 9.39 -33.37
C VAL A 58 5.09 10.15 -33.13
N THR A 59 5.11 11.41 -33.56
CA THR A 59 6.18 12.35 -33.23
C THR A 59 6.06 12.82 -31.79
N ALA A 60 7.10 13.45 -31.24
CA ALA A 60 7.03 14.04 -29.90
C ALA A 60 5.91 15.08 -29.77
N ASP A 61 5.67 15.89 -30.81
CA ASP A 61 4.58 16.87 -30.83
C ASP A 61 3.21 16.18 -30.86
N ALA A 62 3.04 15.14 -31.65
CA ALA A 62 1.80 14.37 -31.66
C ALA A 62 1.56 13.64 -30.33
N ALA A 63 2.62 13.18 -29.67
CA ALA A 63 2.55 12.61 -28.33
C ALA A 63 2.11 13.65 -27.28
N ARG A 64 2.58 14.90 -27.39
CA ARG A 64 2.11 16.00 -26.54
C ARG A 64 0.62 16.26 -26.73
N VAL A 65 0.13 16.27 -27.98
CA VAL A 65 -1.31 16.45 -28.26
C VAL A 65 -2.14 15.31 -27.65
N LEU A 66 -1.65 14.06 -27.71
CA LEU A 66 -2.30 12.92 -27.03
C LEU A 66 -2.32 13.11 -25.51
N ALA A 67 -1.23 13.59 -24.92
CA ALA A 67 -1.16 13.87 -23.49
C ALA A 67 -2.14 14.97 -23.06
N GLU A 68 -2.21 16.07 -23.81
CA GLU A 68 -3.16 17.16 -23.59
C GLU A 68 -4.62 16.69 -23.76
N GLY A 69 -4.88 15.80 -24.71
CA GLY A 69 -6.20 15.17 -24.88
C GLY A 69 -6.57 14.25 -23.72
N ALA A 70 -5.61 13.51 -23.17
CA ALA A 70 -5.82 12.60 -22.05
C ALA A 70 -6.03 13.35 -20.72
N MET A 71 -5.38 14.51 -20.54
CA MET A 71 -5.55 15.36 -19.36
C MET A 71 -5.70 16.84 -19.76
N PRO A 72 -6.92 17.25 -20.16
CA PRO A 72 -7.19 18.63 -20.57
C PRO A 72 -6.90 19.62 -19.44
N GLY A 73 -6.13 20.67 -19.75
CA GLY A 73 -5.81 21.76 -18.81
C GLY A 73 -4.69 21.45 -17.83
N ALA A 74 -4.05 20.28 -17.90
CA ALA A 74 -2.86 19.99 -17.11
C ALA A 74 -1.62 20.73 -17.65
N THR A 75 -0.74 21.14 -16.75
CA THR A 75 0.58 21.66 -17.11
C THR A 75 1.56 20.51 -17.21
N PHE A 76 2.15 20.31 -18.39
CA PHE A 76 3.09 19.23 -18.65
C PHE A 76 4.54 19.69 -18.63
N THR A 77 5.38 18.95 -17.91
CA THR A 77 6.83 19.00 -18.02
C THR A 77 7.30 17.74 -18.73
N LEU A 78 8.18 17.87 -19.72
CA LEU A 78 8.76 16.71 -20.40
C LEU A 78 9.81 16.10 -19.48
N ASP A 79 9.66 14.82 -19.18
CA ASP A 79 10.66 14.04 -18.45
C ASP A 79 11.84 13.73 -19.39
N PRO A 80 13.10 13.84 -18.94
CA PRO A 80 14.27 13.47 -19.73
C PRO A 80 14.32 11.98 -20.13
N ASP A 81 13.61 11.10 -19.42
CA ASP A 81 13.52 9.70 -19.75
C ASP A 81 12.75 9.49 -21.06
N THR A 82 13.34 8.67 -21.94
CA THR A 82 12.82 8.43 -23.29
C THR A 82 12.38 6.99 -23.51
N SER A 83 12.27 6.22 -22.42
CA SER A 83 11.91 4.80 -22.48
C SER A 83 10.95 4.41 -21.37
N TYR A 84 9.92 3.63 -21.73
CA TYR A 84 8.99 3.04 -20.78
C TYR A 84 8.68 1.61 -21.20
N HIS A 85 8.81 0.65 -20.27
CA HIS A 85 8.68 -0.79 -20.53
C HIS A 85 9.48 -1.29 -21.76
N GLY A 86 10.69 -0.76 -21.96
CA GLY A 86 11.55 -1.13 -23.09
C GLY A 86 11.13 -0.54 -24.43
N ARG A 87 10.25 0.47 -24.43
CA ARG A 87 9.75 1.15 -25.64
C ARG A 87 10.14 2.60 -25.63
N ALA A 88 10.55 3.13 -26.79
CA ALA A 88 10.75 4.56 -26.96
C ALA A 88 9.44 5.31 -26.65
N ALA A 89 9.51 6.25 -25.72
CA ALA A 89 8.35 6.95 -25.21
C ALA A 89 8.64 8.44 -24.99
N ALA A 90 7.61 9.27 -25.15
CA ALA A 90 7.59 10.62 -24.61
C ALA A 90 6.83 10.60 -23.28
N ILE A 91 7.46 11.09 -22.22
CA ILE A 91 6.94 11.06 -20.86
C ILE A 91 6.65 12.49 -20.43
N PHE A 92 5.41 12.75 -20.04
CA PHE A 92 4.94 14.06 -19.62
C PHE A 92 4.47 14.00 -18.17
N ASP A 93 5.17 14.70 -17.30
CA ASP A 93 4.81 14.82 -15.89
C ASP A 93 3.84 15.98 -15.66
N THR A 94 2.91 15.76 -14.76
CA THR A 94 2.02 16.77 -14.19
C THR A 94 2.09 16.69 -12.66
N VAL A 95 1.39 17.59 -11.97
CA VAL A 95 1.30 17.56 -10.51
C VAL A 95 0.58 16.31 -9.99
N GLU A 96 -0.37 15.75 -10.76
CA GLU A 96 -1.26 14.68 -10.30
C GLU A 96 -0.96 13.31 -10.92
N ALA A 97 -0.34 13.32 -12.10
CA ALA A 97 -0.15 12.13 -12.90
C ALA A 97 1.02 12.29 -13.89
N GLN A 98 1.41 11.17 -14.48
CA GLN A 98 2.36 11.08 -15.58
C GLN A 98 1.64 10.48 -16.78
N VAL A 99 1.74 11.15 -17.93
CA VAL A 99 1.23 10.65 -19.21
C VAL A 99 2.40 10.19 -20.06
N ILE A 100 2.39 8.91 -20.45
CA ILE A 100 3.50 8.26 -21.14
C ILE A 100 2.97 7.80 -22.49
N VAL A 101 3.61 8.19 -23.58
CA VAL A 101 3.16 7.85 -24.94
C VAL A 101 4.23 7.04 -25.66
N ALA A 102 3.91 5.81 -26.06
CA ALA A 102 4.79 4.97 -26.87
C ALA A 102 4.89 5.53 -28.30
N LEU A 103 6.09 5.98 -28.69
CA LEU A 103 6.29 6.69 -29.95
C LEU A 103 6.09 5.81 -31.19
N LYS A 104 6.32 4.50 -31.07
CA LYS A 104 6.18 3.57 -32.22
C LYS A 104 4.73 3.23 -32.54
N THR A 105 3.85 3.16 -31.53
CA THR A 105 2.50 2.61 -31.69
C THR A 105 1.40 3.61 -31.36
N GLY A 106 1.71 4.72 -30.70
CA GLY A 106 0.73 5.72 -30.28
C GLY A 106 -0.12 5.33 -29.08
N HIS A 107 0.13 4.15 -28.49
CA HIS A 107 -0.48 3.75 -27.22
C HIS A 107 0.05 4.63 -26.10
N TYR A 108 -0.74 4.83 -25.07
CA TYR A 108 -0.32 5.67 -23.96
C TYR A 108 -0.83 5.17 -22.62
N TRP A 109 -0.15 5.60 -21.57
CA TRP A 109 -0.48 5.30 -20.19
C TRP A 109 -0.73 6.60 -19.43
N VAL A 110 -1.77 6.61 -18.61
CA VAL A 110 -1.99 7.64 -17.59
C VAL A 110 -1.72 7.01 -16.24
N LYS A 111 -0.67 7.45 -15.57
CA LYS A 111 -0.14 6.86 -14.34
C LYS A 111 -0.23 7.85 -13.18
N THR A 112 -0.76 7.39 -12.06
CA THR A 112 -0.72 8.07 -10.76
C THR A 112 0.07 7.22 -9.77
N ASP A 113 0.17 7.68 -8.52
CA ASP A 113 0.78 6.91 -7.42
C ASP A 113 0.16 5.52 -7.22
N PHE A 114 -1.13 5.36 -7.54
CA PHE A 114 -1.90 4.16 -7.17
C PHE A 114 -2.53 3.43 -8.35
N ARG A 115 -2.41 3.98 -9.55
CA ARG A 115 -3.13 3.46 -10.71
C ARG A 115 -2.37 3.73 -11.99
N ARG A 116 -2.51 2.82 -12.94
CA ARG A 116 -2.14 3.03 -14.34
C ARG A 116 -3.30 2.63 -15.22
N VAL A 117 -3.70 3.52 -16.11
CA VAL A 117 -4.67 3.22 -17.16
C VAL A 117 -3.92 3.19 -18.48
N THR A 118 -4.11 2.11 -19.23
CA THR A 118 -3.48 1.88 -20.52
C THR A 118 -4.52 2.14 -21.61
N HIS A 119 -4.16 2.93 -22.61
CA HIS A 119 -5.03 3.34 -23.69
C HIS A 119 -4.45 2.95 -25.06
N ALA A 120 -5.35 2.61 -25.99
CA ALA A 120 -5.04 2.49 -27.40
C ALA A 120 -4.90 3.89 -28.05
N PRO A 121 -4.37 3.97 -29.29
CA PRO A 121 -4.16 5.25 -29.98
C PRO A 121 -5.44 6.03 -30.29
N ASP A 122 -6.59 5.34 -30.28
CA ASP A 122 -7.92 5.92 -30.45
C ASP A 122 -8.53 6.43 -29.12
N GLY A 123 -7.82 6.25 -28.00
CA GLY A 123 -8.22 6.64 -26.66
C GLY A 123 -9.02 5.59 -25.88
N SER A 124 -9.36 4.45 -26.51
CA SER A 124 -10.06 3.36 -25.82
C SER A 124 -9.20 2.77 -24.69
N VAL A 125 -9.83 2.41 -23.57
CA VAL A 125 -9.15 1.86 -22.40
C VAL A 125 -8.90 0.37 -22.61
N LEU A 126 -7.64 -0.05 -22.59
CA LEU A 126 -7.21 -1.44 -22.73
C LEU A 126 -7.03 -2.13 -21.37
N GLU A 127 -6.47 -1.40 -20.39
CA GLU A 127 -6.16 -1.94 -19.07
C GLU A 127 -6.36 -0.88 -18.00
N ASN A 128 -6.84 -1.31 -16.85
CA ASN A 128 -6.83 -0.52 -15.63
C ASN A 128 -6.14 -1.31 -14.51
N ARG A 129 -4.92 -0.91 -14.16
CA ARG A 129 -4.12 -1.54 -13.11
C ARG A 129 -4.09 -0.69 -11.86
N THR A 130 -4.45 -1.29 -10.73
CA THR A 130 -4.31 -0.70 -9.40
C THR A 130 -3.02 -1.16 -8.75
N TYR A 131 -2.21 -0.25 -8.24
CA TYR A 131 -0.98 -0.55 -7.51
C TYR A 131 -1.27 -0.77 -6.03
N TRP A 132 -1.84 -1.94 -5.72
CA TRP A 132 -2.16 -2.34 -4.34
C TRP A 132 -0.96 -2.25 -3.40
N GLY A 133 0.23 -2.65 -3.88
CA GLY A 133 1.47 -2.50 -3.11
C GLY A 133 1.74 -1.07 -2.67
N ALA A 134 1.57 -0.09 -3.57
CA ALA A 134 1.74 1.33 -3.25
C ALA A 134 0.69 1.83 -2.25
N ILE A 135 -0.57 1.41 -2.39
CA ILE A 135 -1.67 1.74 -1.47
C ILE A 135 -1.33 1.20 -0.06
N PHE A 136 -1.04 -0.10 0.06
CA PHE A 136 -0.77 -0.72 1.34
C PHE A 136 0.52 -0.20 1.98
N LYS A 137 1.57 0.07 1.18
CA LYS A 137 2.79 0.71 1.67
C LYS A 137 2.50 2.11 2.23
N ARG A 138 1.70 2.92 1.54
CA ARG A 138 1.32 4.25 2.04
C ARG A 138 0.50 4.14 3.32
N LEU A 139 -0.46 3.22 3.39
CA LEU A 139 -1.24 2.95 4.60
C LEU A 139 -0.37 2.48 5.77
N HIS A 140 0.62 1.63 5.51
CA HIS A 140 1.51 1.11 6.54
C HIS A 140 2.49 2.17 7.08
N VAL A 141 3.05 3.00 6.18
CA VAL A 141 4.07 4.00 6.56
C VAL A 141 3.46 5.28 7.13
N ARG A 142 2.39 5.80 6.51
CA ARG A 142 1.76 7.07 6.93
C ARG A 142 0.51 6.89 7.79
N GLY A 143 -0.03 5.67 7.91
CA GLY A 143 -1.33 5.43 8.52
C GLY A 143 -2.50 5.90 7.64
N TRP A 144 -3.72 5.65 8.10
CA TRP A 144 -4.96 6.11 7.44
C TRP A 144 -5.18 7.62 7.59
N LEU A 145 -4.62 8.24 8.62
CA LEU A 145 -4.87 9.62 9.01
C LEU A 145 -3.61 10.44 8.67
N THR A 146 -3.53 10.94 7.44
CA THR A 146 -2.43 11.83 7.05
C THR A 146 -2.54 13.14 7.83
N GLY A 147 -1.71 13.31 8.86
CA GLY A 147 -1.63 14.54 9.66
C GLY A 147 -1.15 14.29 11.09
N THR A 148 -0.97 15.39 11.84
CA THR A 148 -0.50 15.39 13.24
C THR A 148 -1.33 14.46 14.14
N PHE A 149 -2.62 14.31 13.84
CA PHE A 149 -3.54 13.43 14.57
C PHE A 149 -3.21 11.94 14.39
N GLY A 150 -2.82 11.51 13.18
CA GLY A 150 -2.45 10.12 12.92
C GLY A 150 -1.17 9.71 13.63
N THR A 151 -0.17 10.59 13.63
CA THR A 151 1.09 10.37 14.38
C THR A 151 0.82 10.28 15.88
N TRP A 152 0.03 11.21 16.42
CA TRP A 152 -0.33 11.19 17.84
C TRP A 152 -1.13 9.94 18.25
N ALA A 153 -2.09 9.51 17.41
CA ALA A 153 -2.84 8.28 17.64
C ALA A 153 -1.96 7.03 17.57
N ALA A 154 -0.97 7.01 16.66
CA ALA A 154 0.02 5.96 16.57
C ALA A 154 0.90 5.88 17.82
N ASP A 155 1.36 7.02 18.34
CA ASP A 155 2.16 7.08 19.58
C ASP A 155 1.38 6.59 20.80
N ILE A 156 0.11 6.99 20.94
CA ILE A 156 -0.77 6.50 22.00
C ILE A 156 -0.98 4.99 21.88
N THR A 157 -1.20 4.51 20.65
CA THR A 157 -1.39 3.07 20.39
C THR A 157 -0.13 2.30 20.72
N ALA A 158 1.06 2.81 20.36
CA ALA A 158 2.34 2.20 20.69
C ALA A 158 2.55 2.15 22.22
N ALA A 159 2.30 3.26 22.93
CA ALA A 159 2.37 3.29 24.39
C ALA A 159 1.37 2.31 25.02
N ALA A 160 0.14 2.27 24.51
CA ALA A 160 -0.89 1.33 24.94
C ALA A 160 -0.48 -0.14 24.70
N MET A 161 0.18 -0.45 23.58
CA MET A 161 0.72 -1.78 23.28
C MET A 161 1.82 -2.18 24.25
N VAL A 162 2.74 -1.26 24.60
CA VAL A 162 3.79 -1.52 25.59
C VAL A 162 3.16 -1.83 26.95
N VAL A 163 2.24 -0.99 27.41
CA VAL A 163 1.52 -1.21 28.68
C VAL A 163 0.73 -2.51 28.63
N PHE A 164 0.04 -2.80 27.53
CA PHE A 164 -0.71 -4.03 27.33
C PHE A 164 0.21 -5.27 27.42
N GLY A 165 1.36 -5.25 26.76
CA GLY A 165 2.36 -6.32 26.81
C GLY A 165 2.90 -6.56 28.22
N LEU A 166 3.32 -5.49 28.90
CA LEU A 166 3.84 -5.57 30.28
C LEU A 166 2.78 -6.09 31.25
N THR A 167 1.57 -5.57 31.18
CA THR A 167 0.46 -6.02 32.04
C THR A 167 0.06 -7.47 31.74
N GLY A 168 0.14 -7.90 30.47
CA GLY A 168 -0.04 -9.29 30.06
C GLY A 168 0.99 -10.23 30.69
N ILE A 169 2.28 -9.87 30.66
CA ILE A 169 3.38 -10.63 31.29
C ILE A 169 3.12 -10.78 32.79
N VAL A 170 2.77 -9.68 33.47
CA VAL A 170 2.47 -9.70 34.91
C VAL A 170 1.28 -10.61 35.21
N LEU A 171 0.18 -10.48 34.47
CA LEU A 171 -1.01 -11.32 34.64
C LEU A 171 -0.74 -12.80 34.34
N PHE A 172 0.21 -13.10 33.45
CA PHE A 172 0.63 -14.46 33.13
C PHE A 172 1.55 -15.08 34.19
N LEU A 173 2.54 -14.33 34.69
CA LEU A 173 3.56 -14.85 35.60
C LEU A 173 3.10 -14.92 37.05
N LEU A 174 2.41 -13.88 37.57
CA LEU A 174 2.09 -13.79 38.99
C LEU A 174 1.26 -14.97 39.53
N PRO A 175 0.20 -15.43 38.83
CA PRO A 175 -0.58 -16.58 39.27
C PRO A 175 0.24 -17.88 39.29
N ARG A 176 1.15 -18.05 38.33
CA ARG A 176 2.02 -19.23 38.23
C ARG A 176 3.06 -19.25 39.35
N LEU A 177 3.67 -18.10 39.64
CA LEU A 177 4.62 -17.96 40.75
C LEU A 177 3.93 -18.21 42.11
N ARG A 178 2.75 -17.63 42.33
CA ARG A 178 1.95 -17.88 43.55
C ARG A 178 1.58 -19.36 43.70
N ARG A 179 1.15 -20.03 42.62
CA ARG A 179 0.86 -21.48 42.64
C ARG A 179 2.12 -22.30 42.96
N ARG A 180 3.27 -21.97 42.39
CA ARG A 180 4.54 -22.65 42.69
C ARG A 180 4.97 -22.45 44.15
N GLN A 181 4.87 -21.24 44.68
CA GLN A 181 5.19 -20.95 46.09
C GLN A 181 4.25 -21.70 47.05
N ASN A 182 2.94 -21.71 46.79
CA ASN A 182 1.99 -22.44 47.62
C ASN A 182 2.25 -23.95 47.62
N ARG A 183 2.60 -24.54 46.46
CA ARG A 183 3.00 -25.95 46.36
C ARG A 183 4.27 -26.25 47.17
N ARG A 184 5.26 -25.35 47.16
CA ARG A 184 6.49 -25.50 47.96
C ARG A 184 6.19 -25.46 49.46
N ARG A 185 5.35 -24.52 49.91
CA ARG A 185 4.94 -24.41 51.31
C ARG A 185 4.19 -25.66 51.80
N MET A 186 3.29 -26.20 51.00
CA MET A 186 2.57 -27.45 51.33
C MET A 186 3.52 -28.66 51.47
N ARG A 187 4.57 -28.74 50.63
CA ARG A 187 5.60 -29.80 50.72
C ARG A 187 6.55 -29.68 51.91
N GLN A 188 6.64 -28.49 52.51
CA GLN A 188 7.48 -28.25 53.70
C GLN A 188 6.71 -28.40 55.01
N ALA A 189 5.37 -28.45 54.94
CA ALA A 189 4.47 -28.49 56.09
C ALA A 189 3.83 -29.88 56.34
N GLY A 190 4.13 -30.87 55.51
CA GLY A 190 3.75 -32.28 55.68
C GLY A 190 4.97 -33.15 55.52
#